data_AF-A0A946UTZ6-F1
#
_entry.id   AF-A0A946UTZ6-F1
#
_cell.length_a   1.000
_cell.length_b   1.000
_cell.length_c   1.000
_cell.angle_alpha   90.00
_cell.angle_beta   90.00
_cell.angle_gamma   90.00
#
_symmetry.space_group_name_H-M   'P 1'
#
loop_
_entity.id
_entity.type
_entity.pdbx_description
1 polymer ?
#
loop_
_entity_poly.entity_id
_entity_poly.type
_entity_poly.pdbx_seq_one_letter_code
_entity_poly.pdbx_strand_id
1 'polypeptide(L)'
;MNTANQTVGSAVMRAQRAFLVCASIALCGTAAAAGTPVGTVIENTATVDFELGGTPLTLSSNTTSITVVERIDVAVTLQSPS
;
A
#
# COMPACT_ATOMS: atom_id res chain seq x y z
N MET A 1 -3.77 43.57 33.19
CA MET A 1 -2.85 42.41 33.30
C MET A 1 -3.52 41.12 32.80
N ASN A 2 -3.89 41.00 31.52
CA ASN A 2 -4.46 39.73 30.99
C ASN A 2 -4.14 39.43 29.51
N THR A 3 -3.43 40.32 28.80
CA THR A 3 -3.09 40.13 27.38
C THR A 3 -1.89 39.20 27.19
N ALA A 4 -0.92 39.20 28.12
CA ALA A 4 0.27 38.34 28.04
C ALA A 4 -0.06 36.85 28.21
N ASN A 5 -1.08 36.50 29.00
CA ASN A 5 -1.45 35.09 29.26
C ASN A 5 -2.17 34.45 28.05
N GLN A 6 -2.94 35.25 27.29
CA GLN A 6 -3.67 34.82 26.08
C GLN A 6 -2.73 34.53 24.90
N THR A 7 -1.64 35.30 24.77
CA THR A 7 -0.62 35.12 23.73
C THR A 7 0.15 33.82 23.91
N VAL A 8 0.46 33.45 25.16
CA VAL A 8 1.17 32.20 25.48
C VAL A 8 0.28 30.98 25.18
N GLY A 9 -1.01 31.02 25.52
CA GLY A 9 -1.94 29.92 25.23
C GLY A 9 -2.11 29.63 23.74
N SER A 10 -2.19 30.67 22.91
CA SER A 10 -2.30 30.51 21.45
C SER A 10 -0.97 30.08 20.79
N ALA A 11 0.18 30.49 21.34
CA ALA A 11 1.50 30.04 20.88
C ALA A 11 1.75 28.56 21.20
N VAL A 12 1.40 28.10 22.41
CA VAL A 12 1.52 26.69 22.83
C VAL A 12 0.61 25.79 21.99
N MET A 13 -0.63 26.21 21.71
CA MET A 13 -1.54 25.44 20.85
C MET A 13 -1.06 25.36 19.40
N ARG A 14 -0.40 26.40 18.88
CA ARG A 14 0.24 26.38 17.55
C ARG A 14 1.45 25.45 17.51
N ALA A 15 2.30 25.50 18.54
CA ALA A 15 3.47 24.63 18.67
C ALA A 15 3.07 23.15 18.81
N GLN A 16 2.03 22.84 19.59
CA GLN A 16 1.50 21.50 19.75
C GLN A 16 0.91 20.94 18.45
N ARG A 17 0.17 21.77 17.69
CA ARG A 17 -0.35 21.39 16.37
C ARG A 17 0.76 21.14 15.36
N ALA A 18 1.79 21.98 15.35
CA ALA A 18 2.96 21.79 14.49
C ALA A 18 3.71 20.50 14.83
N PHE A 19 3.90 20.20 16.13
CA PHE A 19 4.56 18.98 16.58
C PHE A 19 3.80 17.71 16.13
N LEU A 20 2.46 17.70 16.27
CA LEU A 20 1.63 16.57 15.85
C LEU A 20 1.67 16.34 14.33
N VAL A 21 1.74 17.39 13.52
CA VAL A 21 1.86 17.28 12.05
C VAL A 21 3.25 16.77 11.65
N CYS A 22 4.32 17.25 12.29
CA CYS A 22 5.66 16.75 12.01
C CYS A 22 5.84 15.29 12.44
N ALA A 23 5.22 14.90 13.56
CA ALA A 23 5.24 13.52 14.03
C ALA A 23 4.52 12.59 13.03
N SER A 24 3.37 12.97 12.48
CA SER A 24 2.64 12.11 11.54
C SER A 24 3.37 11.91 10.21
N ILE A 25 4.13 12.90 9.74
CA ILE A 25 4.97 12.77 8.54
C ILE A 25 6.16 11.85 8.80
N ALA A 26 6.76 11.88 9.99
CA ALA A 26 7.87 11.01 10.36
C ALA A 26 7.50 9.53 10.49
N LEU A 27 6.20 9.22 10.69
CA LEU A 27 5.66 7.87 10.78
C LEU A 27 5.19 7.30 9.43
N CYS A 28 5.19 8.10 8.35
CA CYS A 28 4.98 7.59 6.99
C CYS A 28 6.19 6.77 6.54
N GLY A 29 6.22 5.49 6.92
CA GLY A 29 7.14 4.52 6.34
C GLY A 29 6.88 4.32 4.85
N THR A 30 7.92 3.96 4.09
CA THR A 30 7.78 3.54 2.70
C THR A 30 7.07 2.19 2.66
N ALA A 31 5.85 2.15 2.11
CA ALA A 31 5.22 0.89 1.77
C ALA A 31 5.94 0.31 0.55
N ALA A 32 6.95 -0.53 0.78
CA ALA A 32 7.55 -1.31 -0.29
C ALA A 32 6.50 -2.31 -0.79
N ALA A 33 6.27 -2.36 -2.11
CA ALA A 33 5.52 -3.45 -2.70
C ALA A 33 6.29 -4.75 -2.47
N ALA A 34 5.90 -5.51 -1.45
CA ALA A 34 6.41 -6.85 -1.22
C ALA A 34 5.95 -7.73 -2.39
N GLY A 35 6.83 -7.98 -3.36
CA GLY A 35 6.52 -8.86 -4.49
C GLY A 35 6.17 -10.27 -4.03
N THR A 36 5.54 -11.05 -4.90
CA THR A 36 5.04 -12.39 -4.58
C THR A 36 6.16 -13.31 -4.06
N PRO A 37 6.01 -13.95 -2.89
CA PRO A 37 7.02 -14.88 -2.36
C PRO A 37 7.30 -16.05 -3.32
N VAL A 38 8.54 -16.51 -3.34
CA VAL A 38 8.93 -17.77 -3.98
C VAL A 38 8.14 -18.95 -3.39
N GLY A 39 7.77 -19.91 -4.24
CA GLY A 39 6.93 -21.05 -3.89
C GLY A 39 5.44 -20.73 -3.87
N THR A 40 5.03 -19.48 -4.10
CA THR A 40 3.61 -19.13 -4.19
C THR A 40 3.00 -19.78 -5.43
N VAL A 41 1.93 -20.55 -5.23
CA VAL A 41 1.09 -21.06 -6.32
C VAL A 41 0.03 -20.00 -6.63
N ILE A 42 -0.04 -19.60 -7.89
CA ILE A 42 -1.04 -18.68 -8.42
C ILE A 42 -1.98 -19.50 -9.29
N GLU A 43 -3.25 -19.53 -8.90
CA GLU A 43 -4.30 -20.26 -9.60
C GLU A 43 -5.22 -19.29 -10.33
N ASN A 44 -5.60 -19.65 -11.55
CA ASN A 44 -6.54 -18.89 -12.35
C ASN A 44 -7.69 -19.79 -12.80
N THR A 45 -8.91 -19.34 -12.52
CA THR A 45 -10.16 -19.92 -13.02
C THR A 45 -10.99 -18.78 -13.60
N ALA A 46 -11.42 -18.91 -14.84
CA ALA A 46 -12.30 -17.94 -15.48
C ALA A 46 -13.75 -18.40 -15.36
N THR A 47 -14.66 -17.43 -15.27
CA THR A 47 -16.10 -17.67 -15.25
C THR A 47 -16.75 -16.83 -16.32
N VAL A 48 -17.74 -17.41 -17.01
CA VAL A 48 -18.59 -16.72 -17.99
C VAL A 48 -20.04 -16.89 -17.57
N ASP A 49 -20.74 -15.76 -17.50
CA ASP A 49 -22.17 -15.67 -17.24
C ASP A 49 -22.91 -15.31 -18.54
N PHE A 50 -23.99 -16.03 -18.85
CA PHE A 50 -24.79 -15.80 -20.05
C PHE A 50 -26.23 -16.28 -19.89
N GLU A 51 -27.12 -15.81 -20.75
CA GLU A 51 -28.52 -16.23 -20.80
C GLU A 51 -28.73 -17.24 -21.93
N LEU A 52 -29.34 -18.39 -21.62
CA LEU A 52 -29.77 -19.37 -22.62
C LEU A 52 -31.29 -19.54 -22.54
N GLY A 53 -32.01 -19.03 -23.53
CA GLY A 53 -33.48 -19.06 -23.54
C GLY A 53 -34.12 -18.28 -22.39
N GLY A 54 -33.46 -17.22 -21.90
CA GLY A 54 -33.92 -16.42 -20.75
C GLY A 54 -33.67 -17.06 -19.38
N THR A 55 -32.87 -18.12 -19.33
CA THR A 55 -32.35 -18.69 -18.08
C THR A 55 -30.89 -18.27 -17.91
N PRO A 56 -30.49 -17.68 -16.76
CA PRO A 56 -29.10 -17.38 -16.47
C PRO A 56 -28.31 -18.66 -16.25
N LEU A 57 -27.16 -18.77 -16.91
CA LEU A 57 -26.16 -19.79 -16.67
C LEU A 57 -24.79 -19.18 -16.39
N THR A 58 -24.07 -19.87 -15.53
CA THR A 58 -22.67 -19.59 -15.19
C THR A 58 -21.85 -20.84 -15.50
N LEU A 59 -20.81 -20.69 -16.31
CA LEU A 59 -19.85 -21.75 -16.58
C LEU A 59 -18.44 -21.29 -16.19
N SER A 60 -17.69 -22.18 -15.54
CA SER A 60 -16.29 -21.94 -15.18
C SER A 60 -15.35 -22.79 -16.02
N SER A 61 -14.17 -22.26 -16.31
CA SER A 61 -13.08 -22.99 -16.94
C SER A 61 -12.47 -24.03 -15.98
N ASN A 62 -11.55 -24.85 -16.50
CA ASN A 62 -10.59 -25.54 -15.64
C ASN A 62 -9.68 -24.54 -14.93
N THR A 63 -9.13 -24.94 -13.79
CA THR A 63 -8.09 -24.18 -13.07
C THR A 63 -6.73 -24.40 -13.72
N THR A 64 -5.98 -23.33 -13.92
CA THR A 64 -4.58 -23.36 -14.35
C THR A 64 -3.70 -22.76 -13.26
N SER A 65 -2.55 -23.38 -13.00
CA SER A 65 -1.65 -22.98 -11.92
C SER A 65 -0.26 -22.64 -12.45
N ILE A 66 0.33 -21.57 -11.93
CA ILE A 66 1.75 -21.26 -12.07
C ILE A 66 2.39 -21.18 -10.69
N THR A 67 3.65 -21.58 -10.55
CA THR A 67 4.39 -21.44 -9.28
C THR A 67 5.48 -20.41 -9.45
N VAL A 68 5.61 -19.48 -8.50
CA VAL A 68 6.75 -18.56 -8.46
C VAL A 68 7.99 -19.37 -8.10
N VAL A 69 8.87 -19.59 -9.07
CA VAL A 69 10.10 -20.39 -8.86
C VAL A 69 11.22 -19.55 -8.23
N GLU A 70 11.30 -18.27 -8.60
CA GLU A 70 12.32 -17.36 -8.10
C GLU A 70 11.79 -15.93 -8.10
N ARG A 71 12.26 -15.14 -7.13
CA ARG A 71 12.08 -13.68 -7.08
C ARG A 71 13.45 -13.02 -7.08
N ILE A 72 13.68 -12.09 -8.00
CA ILE A 72 14.92 -11.31 -8.09
C ILE A 72 14.68 -9.94 -7.48
N ASP A 73 15.30 -9.68 -6.33
CA ASP A 73 15.25 -8.38 -5.65
C ASP A 73 16.48 -7.55 -6.06
N VAL A 74 16.28 -6.48 -6.83
CA VAL A 74 17.38 -5.63 -7.33
C VAL A 74 17.44 -4.32 -6.54
N ALA A 75 18.57 -4.04 -5.90
CA ALA A 75 18.87 -2.75 -5.30
C ALA A 75 19.86 -1.98 -6.18
N VAL A 76 19.51 -0.75 -6.55
CA VAL A 76 20.37 0.14 -7.35
C VAL A 76 20.91 1.24 -6.45
N THR A 77 22.24 1.37 -6.37
CA THR A 77 22.92 2.44 -5.65
C THR A 77 23.79 3.26 -6.59
N LEU A 78 23.79 4.59 -6.43
CA LEU A 78 24.69 5.48 -7.15
C LEU A 78 26.10 5.38 -6.55
N GLN A 79 27.12 5.09 -7.37
CA GLN A 79 28.52 5.27 -7.00
C GLN A 79 29.10 6.50 -7.72
N SER A 80 29.72 7.40 -6.95
CA SER A 80 30.51 8.51 -7.51
C SER A 80 31.97 8.06 -7.72
N PRO A 81 32.62 8.48 -8.82
CA PRO A 81 34.04 8.19 -9.04
C PRO A 81 34.93 8.90 -7.99
N SER A 82 36.00 8.23 -7.57
CA SER A 82 37.06 8.76 -6.70
C SER A 82 38.12 9.52 -7.48
#